data_AF-A0A957CDW7-F1
#
_entry.id   AF-A0A957CDW7-F1
#
_cell.length_a   1.000
_cell.length_b   1.000
_cell.length_c   1.000
_cell.angle_alpha   90.00
_cell.angle_beta   90.00
_cell.angle_gamma   90.00
#
_symmetry.space_group_name_H-M   'P 1'
#
loop_
_entity.id
_entity.type
_entity.pdbx_description
1 polymer ?
#
loop_
_entity_poly.entity_id
_entity_poly.type
_entity_poly.pdbx_seq_one_letter_code
_entity_poly.pdbx_strand_id
1 'polypeptide(L)'
;MESWTNGRINLQPWQAIPEIMATLGLTAEDGLAQAWFVDKNGRLTGGAEAINQSLRYCWWLRPFTILYPLPGIRHLQDWVYRWVADNRYRLPGSTAQCALPVNEIKVKSEK
;
A
#
# COMPACT_ATOMS: atom_id res chain seq x y z
N MET A 1 -8.65 12.01 -2.77
CA MET A 1 -8.63 10.79 -1.93
C MET A 1 -9.05 11.09 -0.49
N GLU A 2 -8.60 12.20 0.13
CA GLU A 2 -9.03 12.61 1.48
C GLU A 2 -10.55 12.77 1.65
N SER A 3 -11.24 13.30 0.63
CA SER A 3 -12.71 13.42 0.63
C SER A 3 -13.45 12.07 0.59
N TRP A 4 -12.76 10.99 0.24
CA TRP A 4 -13.35 9.64 0.20
C TRP A 4 -13.10 8.87 1.49
N THR A 5 -12.06 9.21 2.25
CA THR A 5 -11.71 8.56 3.52
C THR A 5 -12.16 9.35 4.75
N ASN A 6 -12.83 10.49 4.56
CA ASN A 6 -13.17 11.46 5.62
C ASN A 6 -11.95 11.87 6.47
N GLY A 7 -10.76 11.92 5.86
CA GLY A 7 -9.50 12.21 6.58
C GLY A 7 -9.09 11.15 7.61
N ARG A 8 -9.70 9.96 7.61
CA ARG A 8 -9.43 8.90 8.61
C ARG A 8 -8.25 7.99 8.25
N ILE A 9 -7.68 8.16 7.07
CA ILE A 9 -6.49 7.43 6.61
C ILE A 9 -5.44 8.46 6.23
N ASN A 10 -4.25 8.31 6.82
CA ASN A 10 -3.05 8.99 6.36
C ASN A 10 -2.33 8.09 5.34
N LEU A 11 -2.26 8.53 4.08
CA LEU A 11 -1.53 7.84 3.02
C LEU A 11 -0.18 8.53 2.86
N GLN A 12 0.89 7.79 3.08
CA GLN A 12 2.26 8.28 2.93
C GLN A 12 3.03 7.35 2.00
N PRO A 13 3.84 7.88 1.06
CA PRO A 13 4.79 7.07 0.33
C PRO A 13 5.83 6.54 1.32
N TRP A 14 6.17 5.26 1.22
CA TRP A 14 7.10 4.60 2.15
C TRP A 14 8.47 5.31 2.18
N GLN A 15 8.87 5.92 1.07
CA GLN A 15 10.08 6.72 0.91
C GLN A 15 10.12 7.97 1.79
N ALA A 16 8.97 8.55 2.13
CA ALA A 16 8.90 9.75 2.97
C ALA A 16 8.92 9.45 4.47
N ILE A 17 8.76 8.17 4.85
CA ILE A 17 8.62 7.74 6.24
C ILE A 17 9.54 6.55 6.62
N PRO A 18 10.85 6.58 6.28
CA PRO A 18 11.75 5.46 6.54
C PRO A 18 11.87 5.15 8.04
N GLU A 19 11.84 6.17 8.89
CA GLU A 19 11.89 6.01 10.36
C GLU A 19 10.66 5.25 10.88
N ILE A 20 9.47 5.56 10.36
CA ILE A 20 8.24 4.89 10.76
C ILE A 20 8.26 3.43 10.29
N MET A 21 8.75 3.15 9.08
CA MET A 21 8.93 1.79 8.61
C MET A 21 9.84 0.97 9.53
N ALA A 22 10.98 1.54 9.92
CA ALA A 22 11.91 0.88 10.83
C ALA A 22 11.26 0.59 12.19
N THR A 23 10.47 1.50 12.75
CA THR A 23 9.73 1.25 14.01
C THR A 23 8.68 0.14 13.89
N LEU A 24 8.17 -0.10 12.67
CA LEU A 24 7.24 -1.18 12.35
C LEU A 24 7.94 -2.49 11.97
N GLY A 25 9.28 -2.51 11.97
CA GLY A 25 10.09 -3.67 11.58
C GLY A 25 10.10 -3.92 10.07
N LEU A 26 9.75 -2.93 9.25
CA LEU A 26 9.72 -3.02 7.79
C LEU A 26 10.99 -2.44 7.17
N THR A 27 11.46 -3.06 6.10
CA THR A 27 12.61 -2.58 5.32
C THR A 27 12.20 -1.84 4.04
N ALA A 28 13.17 -1.22 3.36
CA ALA A 28 12.94 -0.60 2.06
C ALA A 28 12.48 -1.63 1.01
N GLU A 29 12.99 -2.85 1.08
CA GLU A 29 12.56 -3.97 0.23
C GLU A 29 11.10 -4.32 0.46
N ASP A 30 10.61 -4.28 1.70
CA ASP A 30 9.20 -4.52 2.02
C ASP A 30 8.27 -3.43 1.46
N GLY A 31 8.71 -2.16 1.51
CA GLY A 31 7.99 -1.03 0.91
C GLY A 31 7.95 -1.10 -0.62
N LEU A 32 9.02 -1.64 -1.22
CA LEU A 32 9.07 -1.94 -2.66
C LEU A 32 8.21 -3.16 -3.02
N ALA A 33 8.09 -4.16 -2.16
CA ALA A 33 7.36 -5.39 -2.47
C ALA A 33 5.84 -5.18 -2.47
N GLN A 34 5.29 -4.47 -1.47
CA GLN A 34 3.85 -4.37 -1.27
C GLN A 34 3.43 -3.15 -0.44
N ALA A 35 2.14 -2.83 -0.47
CA ALA A 35 1.56 -1.83 0.42
C ALA A 35 1.33 -2.40 1.83
N TRP A 36 1.41 -1.52 2.83
CA TRP A 36 1.20 -1.86 4.24
C TRP A 36 0.13 -0.97 4.85
N PHE A 37 -0.62 -1.54 5.79
CA PHE A 37 -1.65 -0.85 6.56
C PHE A 37 -1.48 -1.16 8.04
N VAL A 38 -1.39 -0.11 8.85
CA VAL A 38 -1.38 -0.19 10.31
C VAL A 38 -2.74 0.22 10.82
N ASP A 39 -3.41 -0.65 11.57
CA ASP A 39 -4.68 -0.30 12.20
C ASP A 39 -4.51 0.55 13.46
N LYS A 40 -5.62 1.06 14.00
CA LYS A 40 -5.64 1.87 15.24
C LYS A 40 -5.13 1.13 16.49
N ASN A 41 -5.06 -0.20 16.44
CA ASN A 41 -4.55 -1.05 17.51
C ASN A 41 -3.07 -1.43 17.28
N GLY A 42 -2.44 -0.89 16.23
CA GLY A 42 -1.05 -1.20 15.86
C GLY A 42 -0.87 -2.47 15.04
N ARG A 43 -1.95 -3.12 14.59
CA ARG A 43 -1.84 -4.34 13.78
C ARG A 43 -1.36 -4.00 12.38
N LEU A 44 -0.20 -4.52 12.02
CA LEU A 44 0.39 -4.39 10.70
C LEU A 44 -0.17 -5.48 9.77
N THR A 45 -0.67 -5.06 8.62
CA THR A 45 -1.17 -5.95 7.56
C THR A 45 -0.57 -5.54 6.22
N GLY A 46 -0.32 -6.51 5.34
CA GLY A 46 0.37 -6.29 4.07
C GLY A 46 -0.46 -6.70 2.85
N GLY A 47 -0.10 -6.15 1.69
CA GLY A 47 -0.65 -6.52 0.38
C GLY A 47 -2.16 -6.30 0.27
N ALA A 48 -2.87 -7.30 -0.25
CA ALA A 48 -4.32 -7.23 -0.45
C ALA A 48 -5.11 -7.01 0.85
N GLU A 49 -4.64 -7.55 1.99
CA GLU A 49 -5.27 -7.31 3.28
C GLU A 49 -5.14 -5.84 3.71
N ALA A 50 -3.98 -5.23 3.46
CA ALA A 50 -3.74 -3.81 3.72
C ALA A 50 -4.70 -2.93 2.91
N ILE A 51 -4.87 -3.24 1.61
CA ILE A 51 -5.81 -2.53 0.75
C ILE A 51 -7.23 -2.69 1.26
N ASN A 52 -7.69 -3.91 1.52
CA ASN A 52 -9.04 -4.15 2.05
C ASN A 52 -9.31 -3.39 3.35
N GLN A 53 -8.33 -3.34 4.25
CA GLN A 53 -8.42 -2.58 5.49
C GLN A 53 -8.55 -1.08 5.23
N SER A 54 -7.79 -0.52 4.28
CA SER A 54 -7.93 0.88 3.88
C SER A 54 -9.28 1.18 3.20
N LEU A 55 -9.79 0.28 2.36
CA LEU A 55 -11.07 0.48 1.66
C LEU A 55 -12.27 0.55 2.61
N ARG A 56 -12.17 0.00 3.83
CA ARG A 56 -13.22 0.11 4.87
C ARG A 56 -13.49 1.56 5.30
N TYR A 57 -12.53 2.45 5.11
CA TYR A 57 -12.69 3.88 5.44
C TYR A 57 -13.20 4.69 4.25
N CYS A 58 -13.29 4.10 3.06
CA CYS A 58 -13.88 4.73 1.89
C CYS A 58 -15.41 4.62 1.92
N TRP A 59 -16.11 5.73 2.17
CA TRP A 59 -17.56 5.72 2.42
C TRP A 59 -18.40 5.19 1.25
N TRP A 60 -17.99 5.47 0.01
CA TRP A 60 -18.62 5.01 -1.23
C TRP A 60 -18.31 3.54 -1.62
N LEU A 61 -17.32 2.90 -0.99
CA LEU A 61 -16.97 1.49 -1.22
C LEU A 61 -17.69 0.53 -0.28
N ARG A 62 -18.43 1.07 0.70
CA ARG A 62 -19.31 0.30 1.61
C ARG A 62 -20.22 -0.72 0.90
N PRO A 63 -20.90 -0.44 -0.23
CA PRO A 63 -21.70 -1.46 -0.90
C PRO A 63 -20.88 -2.66 -1.40
N PHE A 64 -19.62 -2.46 -1.81
CA PHE A 64 -18.74 -3.55 -2.24
C PHE A 64 -18.21 -4.40 -1.07
N THR A 65 -18.09 -3.84 0.13
CA THR A 65 -17.69 -4.61 1.32
C THR A 65 -18.69 -5.69 1.73
N ILE A 66 -19.95 -5.58 1.28
CA ILE A 66 -21.00 -6.59 1.50
C ILE A 66 -20.72 -7.88 0.71
N LEU A 67 -19.94 -7.82 -0.37
CA LEU A 67 -19.55 -8.99 -1.18
C LEU A 67 -18.32 -9.72 -0.65
N TYR A 68 -17.57 -9.10 0.27
CA TYR A 68 -16.35 -9.67 0.88
C TYR A 68 -16.53 -10.99 1.67
N PRO A 69 -17.63 -11.27 2.38
CA PRO A 69 -17.79 -12.52 3.14
C PRO A 69 -18.07 -13.75 2.26
N LEU A 70 -18.17 -13.61 0.93
CA LEU A 70 -18.30 -14.76 0.05
C LEU A 70 -17.00 -15.60 0.04
N PRO A 71 -17.08 -16.92 0.33
CA PRO A 71 -15.91 -17.77 0.31
C PRO A 71 -15.27 -17.76 -1.09
N GLY A 72 -13.95 -17.53 -1.14
CA GLY A 72 -13.17 -17.45 -2.40
C GLY A 72 -12.86 -16.04 -2.89
N ILE A 73 -13.61 -15.01 -2.45
CA ILE A 73 -13.32 -13.61 -2.82
C ILE A 73 -11.96 -13.15 -2.28
N ARG A 74 -11.57 -13.59 -1.09
CA ARG A 74 -10.23 -13.28 -0.52
C ARG A 74 -9.10 -13.76 -1.44
N HIS A 75 -9.16 -15.01 -1.91
CA HIS A 75 -8.15 -15.55 -2.80
C HIS A 75 -8.15 -14.86 -4.17
N LEU A 76 -9.32 -14.53 -4.69
CA LEU A 76 -9.44 -13.76 -5.94
C LEU A 76 -8.81 -12.38 -5.80
N GLN A 77 -9.06 -11.68 -4.68
CA GLN A 77 -8.48 -10.37 -4.42
C GLN A 77 -6.96 -10.43 -4.22
N ASP A 78 -6.47 -11.44 -3.49
CA ASP A 78 -5.03 -11.67 -3.34
C ASP A 78 -4.36 -11.91 -4.71
N TRP A 79 -5.02 -12.68 -5.59
CA TRP A 79 -4.53 -12.96 -6.94
C TRP A 79 -4.55 -11.72 -7.84
N VAL A 80 -5.66 -10.99 -7.86
CA VAL A 80 -5.80 -9.73 -8.61
C VAL A 80 -4.80 -8.69 -8.10
N TYR A 81 -4.59 -8.59 -6.79
CA TYR A 81 -3.62 -7.66 -6.21
C TYR A 81 -2.19 -8.02 -6.61
N ARG A 82 -1.81 -9.30 -6.59
CA ARG A 82 -0.50 -9.76 -7.08
C ARG A 82 -0.31 -9.42 -8.54
N TRP A 83 -1.32 -9.69 -9.38
CA TRP A 83 -1.26 -9.31 -10.79
C TRP A 83 -1.09 -7.80 -10.96
N VAL A 84 -1.81 -6.97 -10.21
CA VAL A 84 -1.66 -5.50 -10.22
C VAL A 84 -0.26 -5.09 -9.76
N ALA A 85 0.28 -5.70 -8.70
CA ALA A 85 1.61 -5.42 -8.18
C ALA A 85 2.71 -5.76 -9.21
N ASP A 86 2.57 -6.90 -9.90
CA ASP A 86 3.49 -7.33 -10.96
C ASP A 86 3.38 -6.43 -12.21
N ASN A 87 2.15 -6.01 -12.55
CA ASN A 87 1.87 -5.12 -13.68
C ASN A 87 1.96 -3.62 -13.34
N ARG A 88 2.34 -3.23 -12.11
CA ARG A 88 2.26 -1.84 -11.63
C ARG A 88 3.05 -0.85 -12.49
N TYR A 89 4.15 -1.32 -13.09
CA TYR A 89 5.00 -0.55 -13.99
C TYR A 89 4.32 -0.19 -15.33
N ARG A 90 3.17 -0.79 -15.63
CA ARG A 90 2.40 -0.59 -16.87
C ARG A 90 1.10 0.18 -16.65
N LEU A 91 0.76 0.52 -15.39
CA LEU A 91 -0.49 1.21 -15.07
C LEU A 91 -0.34 2.74 -15.22
N PRO A 92 -1.34 3.43 -15.80
CA PRO A 92 -1.36 4.89 -15.85
C PRO A 92 -1.48 5.43 -14.42
N GLY A 93 -0.41 6.05 -13.93
CA GLY A 93 -0.21 6.40 -12.52
C GLY A 93 1.23 6.21 -12.02
N SER A 94 2.09 5.56 -12.81
CA SER A 94 3.56 5.48 -12.63
C SER A 94 4.31 6.82 -12.85
N THR A 95 3.68 7.95 -12.55
CA THR A 95 4.29 9.29 -12.68
C THR A 95 5.30 9.58 -11.56
N ALA A 96 6.13 10.59 -11.78
CA ALA A 96 7.38 10.92 -11.08
C ALA A 96 7.38 10.93 -9.53
N GLN A 97 6.23 10.87 -8.85
CA GLN A 97 6.16 10.66 -7.40
C GLN A 97 6.70 9.31 -6.91
N CYS A 98 6.74 8.27 -7.77
CA CYS A 98 7.34 6.98 -7.43
C CYS A 98 8.86 6.91 -7.73
N ALA A 99 9.45 7.97 -8.29
CA ALA A 99 10.87 8.01 -8.58
C ALA A 99 11.66 8.21 -7.28
N LEU A 100 12.58 7.30 -6.98
CA LEU A 100 13.58 7.52 -5.93
C LEU A 100 14.43 8.74 -6.32
N PRO A 101 14.80 9.62 -5.37
CA PRO A 101 15.74 10.70 -5.66
C PRO A 101 17.05 10.10 -6.17
N VAL A 102 17.41 10.43 -7.42
CA VAL A 102 18.60 9.89 -8.13
C VAL A 102 19.90 10.10 -7.34
N ASN A 103 19.92 11.06 -6.42
CA ASN A 103 21.06 11.36 -5.56
C ASN A 103 21.41 10.22 -4.57
N GLU A 104 20.45 9.42 -4.14
CA GLU A 104 20.69 8.31 -3.20
C GLU A 104 21.27 7.07 -3.88
N ILE A 105 21.07 6.93 -5.20
CA ILE A 105 21.59 5.80 -5.99
C ILE A 105 23.11 5.92 -6.19
N LYS A 106 23.63 7.14 -6.34
CA LYS A 106 25.08 7.35 -6.52
C LYS A 106 25.87 7.04 -5.24
N VAL A 107 25.35 7.42 -4.07
CA VAL A 107 26.04 7.20 -2.78
C VAL A 107 26.21 5.72 -2.45
N LYS A 108 25.29 4.85 -2.90
CA LYS A 108 25.36 3.40 -2.66
C LYS A 108 26.23 2.64 -3.69
N SER A 109 26.60 3.28 -4.80
CA SER A 109 27.45 2.68 -5.86
C SER A 109 28.93 3.08 -5.75
N GLU A 110 29.25 4.13 -4.99
CA GLU A 110 30.63 4.59 -4.72
C GLU A 110 31.16 4.15 -3.34
N LYS A 111 30.49 3.21 -2.67
CA LYS A 111 30.96 2.61 -1.41
C LYS A 111 31.20 1.11 -1.54
#